data_AF-A0A1M3F8F9-F1
#
_entry.id   AF-A0A1M3F8F9-F1
#
_cell.length_a   1.000
_cell.length_b   1.000
_cell.length_c   1.000
_cell.angle_alpha   90.00
_cell.angle_beta   90.00
_cell.angle_gamma   90.00
#
_symmetry.space_group_name_H-M   'P 1'
#
loop_
_entity.id
_entity.type
_entity.pdbx_description
1 polymer ?
#
loop_
_entity_poly.entity_id
_entity_poly.type
_entity_poly.pdbx_seq_one_letter_code
_entity_poly.pdbx_strand_id
1 'polypeptide(L)'
;MTTHDERAARGLGRPGAAARALVTSSGSARTHAGGSPKGRPRRALAAAGLCGALLVGSPLSATAAPAPTPTPPSAQGVQRAQAAVQSAGADVAAMEVRLAQLAAVADDAQVAVGKAGEVYAGALSAAQAAQQTADDAATRAHQADADAEQARQNLMAYAREMARSGGSIDAIEALLSANGFQDVAQRTADLSRLTGKADETVQQYRAAQLVAQTLRQRADDAAKVASAKQSDAQAALQAAQKTQTDADAQVAAAAAERTSLIAKLAAAQQTSVAVEQARQDSIDAQNRQRQEDAAKAARLAQQPAGGTTGATTSGGAGSSGTTTGGGTTGGGTTGGTGTTGGTTTGGTGTTGGGTTDGTGTTGGGTTGGGTTDGTGTTGGGTTGGTGSTGGTGTDTGSGTGTSGSSGTGSGTGSSGGAYGLGTGRSLGTAAQGQAAVGFAETQLGKPYIWGGVGPTGYDCSGLTQWAWRQAGVVINRVAADQYKQVLKIAYADLRPGDLVFWSDDPSDPNAVYHVAMWAGNGQIVEASRPGVPLRVTSMRWSGTMPYAGRP
;
A
#
# COMPACT_ATOMS: atom_id res chain seq x y z
N MET A 1 73.62 -12.27 16.31
CA MET A 1 72.67 -11.99 17.41
C MET A 1 71.41 -11.44 16.74
N THR A 2 70.44 -12.29 16.37
CA THR A 2 69.28 -12.75 17.20
C THR A 2 68.34 -11.57 17.53
N THR A 3 67.04 -11.57 17.17
CA THR A 3 66.09 -12.70 17.00
C THR A 3 65.03 -12.51 15.89
N HIS A 4 64.66 -13.63 15.25
CA HIS A 4 63.31 -14.15 14.89
C HIS A 4 62.13 -13.17 14.64
N ASP A 5 61.34 -13.25 13.56
CA ASP A 5 60.72 -14.38 12.80
C ASP A 5 59.57 -15.10 13.53
N GLU A 6 58.32 -14.88 13.09
CA GLU A 6 57.40 -15.98 12.75
C GLU A 6 56.20 -15.52 11.88
N ARG A 7 55.54 -16.48 11.21
CA ARG A 7 54.66 -16.23 10.05
C ARG A 7 53.48 -17.22 10.00
N ALA A 8 52.27 -16.70 9.79
CA ALA A 8 51.03 -17.44 9.42
C ALA A 8 50.44 -18.39 10.52
N ALA A 9 49.22 -18.95 10.44
CA ALA A 9 48.25 -19.01 9.33
C ALA A 9 46.80 -19.36 9.80
N ARG A 10 45.80 -19.09 8.91
CA ARG A 10 44.49 -19.78 8.72
C ARG A 10 43.40 -19.72 9.82
N GLY A 11 42.14 -19.63 9.38
CA GLY A 11 40.96 -20.02 10.20
C GLY A 11 39.61 -19.43 9.78
N LEU A 12 38.97 -19.96 8.73
CA LEU A 12 37.55 -19.66 8.43
C LEU A 12 36.62 -20.41 9.41
N GLY A 13 35.59 -19.75 9.93
CA GLY A 13 34.58 -20.35 10.81
C GLY A 13 33.24 -19.61 10.77
N ARG A 14 32.13 -20.33 10.56
CA ARG A 14 30.76 -19.79 10.41
C ARG A 14 30.11 -19.45 11.77
N PRO A 15 29.12 -18.55 11.82
CA PRO A 15 28.47 -18.15 13.08
C PRO A 15 27.63 -19.29 13.69
N GLY A 16 27.77 -19.48 14.99
CA GLY A 16 27.00 -20.42 15.79
C GLY A 16 25.63 -19.87 16.21
N ALA A 17 24.64 -20.75 16.26
CA ALA A 17 23.27 -20.43 16.68
C ALA A 17 23.06 -20.56 18.21
N ALA A 18 21.89 -20.08 18.64
CA ALA A 18 21.21 -20.36 19.91
C ALA A 18 21.71 -19.64 21.19
N ALA A 19 20.92 -18.64 21.60
CA ALA A 19 20.66 -18.35 23.01
C ALA A 19 19.15 -18.08 23.19
N ARG A 20 18.37 -19.10 23.56
CA ARG A 20 16.97 -18.93 24.00
C ARG A 20 17.00 -18.29 25.39
N ALA A 21 16.63 -17.02 25.50
CA ALA A 21 16.38 -16.41 26.81
C ALA A 21 15.06 -16.98 27.38
N LEU A 22 15.17 -17.81 28.43
CA LEU A 22 14.01 -18.15 29.25
C LEU A 22 13.62 -16.91 30.07
N VAL A 23 12.44 -16.34 29.81
CA VAL A 23 11.80 -15.44 30.77
C VAL A 23 11.23 -16.28 31.89
N THR A 24 11.80 -16.12 33.09
CA THR A 24 11.34 -16.77 34.32
C THR A 24 9.99 -16.22 34.75
N SER A 25 8.97 -17.08 34.85
CA SER A 25 7.67 -16.70 35.39
C SER A 25 7.71 -16.61 36.92
N SER A 26 7.78 -15.39 37.46
CA SER A 26 7.57 -15.14 38.89
C SER A 26 6.09 -15.28 39.23
N GLY A 27 5.77 -16.15 40.18
CA GLY A 27 4.39 -16.46 40.53
C GLY A 27 3.68 -15.34 41.31
N SER A 28 2.37 -15.26 41.13
CA SER A 28 1.47 -14.74 42.16
C SER A 28 0.24 -15.65 42.24
N ALA A 29 0.18 -16.42 43.31
CA ALA A 29 -0.96 -17.29 43.57
C ALA A 29 -2.19 -16.44 43.93
N ARG A 30 -3.31 -16.70 43.25
CA ARG A 30 -4.64 -16.55 43.85
C ARG A 30 -5.54 -17.69 43.40
N THR A 31 -6.04 -18.40 44.39
CA THR A 31 -7.03 -19.46 44.30
C THR A 31 -8.35 -18.93 43.72
N HIS A 32 -9.00 -19.70 42.86
CA HIS A 32 -10.27 -20.37 43.22
C HIS A 32 -10.74 -21.33 42.12
N ALA A 33 -11.29 -22.47 42.54
CA ALA A 33 -11.91 -23.46 41.66
C ALA A 33 -13.36 -23.08 41.30
N GLY A 34 -13.85 -23.56 40.15
CA GLY A 34 -15.19 -23.26 39.65
C GLY A 34 -15.80 -24.43 38.85
N GLY A 35 -16.10 -25.54 39.52
CA GLY A 35 -16.91 -26.62 38.95
C GLY A 35 -18.41 -26.35 39.15
N SER A 36 -19.18 -26.37 38.07
CA SER A 36 -20.65 -26.39 38.07
C SER A 36 -21.19 -27.83 38.02
N PRO A 37 -22.51 -28.12 38.10
CA PRO A 37 -23.64 -27.37 38.70
C PRO A 37 -24.53 -28.27 39.60
N LYS A 38 -25.55 -27.68 40.28
CA LYS A 38 -26.97 -28.15 40.34
C LYS A 38 -27.75 -27.46 41.49
N GLY A 39 -29.06 -27.31 41.33
CA GLY A 39 -30.00 -27.15 42.45
C GLY A 39 -30.62 -25.76 42.67
N ARG A 40 -31.76 -25.51 42.03
CA ARG A 40 -32.87 -24.68 42.58
C ARG A 40 -33.89 -25.61 43.25
N PRO A 41 -34.86 -25.14 44.05
CA PRO A 41 -34.95 -23.88 44.82
C PRO A 41 -35.44 -24.09 46.29
N ARG A 42 -35.33 -23.07 47.16
CA ARG A 42 -36.46 -22.54 47.97
C ARG A 42 -36.07 -21.43 48.97
N ARG A 43 -36.90 -20.37 48.95
CA ARG A 43 -37.32 -19.44 50.03
C ARG A 43 -36.55 -19.45 51.37
N ALA A 44 -36.02 -18.28 51.73
CA ALA A 44 -36.20 -17.68 53.06
C ALA A 44 -36.06 -16.15 52.97
N LEU A 45 -36.93 -15.40 53.65
CA LEU A 45 -36.75 -13.97 53.91
C LEU A 45 -35.80 -13.79 55.09
N ALA A 46 -34.98 -12.73 55.07
CA ALA A 46 -34.74 -11.90 56.25
C ALA A 46 -34.20 -10.54 55.81
N ALA A 47 -34.97 -9.48 56.02
CA ALA A 47 -34.51 -8.10 55.86
C ALA A 47 -34.23 -7.51 57.25
N ALA A 48 -33.18 -6.71 57.35
CA ALA A 48 -33.01 -5.68 58.37
C ALA A 48 -32.85 -4.35 57.62
N GLY A 49 -33.56 -3.26 57.92
CA GLY A 49 -34.55 -3.03 58.96
C GLY A 49 -34.05 -2.02 59.99
N LEU A 50 -34.58 -0.78 59.95
CA LEU A 50 -34.82 0.02 61.15
C LEU A 50 -35.81 1.17 60.89
N CYS A 51 -36.42 1.65 61.99
CA CYS A 51 -37.16 2.91 62.15
C CYS A 51 -38.58 3.01 61.56
N GLY A 52 -39.54 2.44 62.29
CA GLY A 52 -40.95 2.85 62.31
C GLY A 52 -41.56 2.48 63.67
N ALA A 53 -41.87 3.46 64.51
CA ALA A 53 -42.26 3.23 65.90
C ALA A 53 -43.71 2.73 66.05
N LEU A 54 -43.96 1.83 67.01
CA LEU A 54 -45.31 1.40 67.39
C LEU A 54 -46.01 2.50 68.20
N LEU A 55 -47.26 2.81 67.83
CA LEU A 55 -48.25 3.42 68.72
C LEU A 55 -49.41 2.44 68.95
N VAL A 56 -49.78 2.27 70.22
CA VAL A 56 -50.86 1.40 70.65
C VAL A 56 -52.21 2.04 70.32
N GLY A 57 -53.09 1.30 69.63
CA GLY A 57 -54.42 1.76 69.29
C GLY A 57 -55.42 1.62 70.44
N SER A 58 -55.87 2.75 70.99
CA SER A 58 -57.18 2.83 71.67
C SER A 58 -58.28 3.14 70.63
N PRO A 59 -59.50 2.61 70.79
CA PRO A 59 -60.59 2.87 69.85
C PRO A 59 -61.14 4.29 70.03
N LEU A 60 -60.54 5.25 69.31
CA LEU A 60 -61.15 6.56 69.06
C LEU A 60 -62.08 6.44 67.85
N SER A 61 -63.35 6.80 68.03
CA SER A 61 -64.34 6.92 66.96
C SER A 61 -63.91 8.03 65.98
N ALA A 62 -63.18 7.65 64.93
CA ALA A 62 -62.84 8.57 63.86
C ALA A 62 -64.09 8.90 63.05
N THR A 63 -64.62 10.11 63.22
CA THR A 63 -65.50 10.72 62.23
C THR A 63 -64.75 10.77 60.90
N ALA A 64 -65.35 10.21 59.85
CA ALA A 64 -64.73 10.21 58.53
C ALA A 64 -64.58 11.66 58.05
N ALA A 65 -63.35 12.16 58.00
CA ALA A 65 -63.05 13.38 57.26
C ALA A 65 -63.42 13.14 55.79
N PRO A 66 -64.08 14.10 55.11
CA PRO A 66 -64.39 13.94 53.70
C PRO A 66 -63.07 13.76 52.93
N ALA A 67 -63.05 12.77 52.02
CA ALA A 67 -61.90 12.57 51.16
C ALA A 67 -61.56 13.87 50.42
N PRO A 68 -60.27 14.26 50.32
CA PRO A 68 -59.90 15.48 49.62
C PRO A 68 -60.43 15.40 48.19
N THR A 69 -61.21 16.40 47.79
CA THR A 69 -61.70 16.50 46.41
C THR A 69 -60.49 16.59 45.47
N PRO A 70 -60.47 15.84 44.35
CA PRO A 70 -59.37 15.90 43.41
C PRO A 70 -59.32 17.31 42.82
N THR A 71 -58.38 18.13 43.28
CA THR A 71 -58.17 19.47 42.76
C THR A 71 -57.57 19.38 41.35
N PRO A 72 -58.17 20.03 40.34
CA PRO A 72 -57.63 20.00 38.99
C PRO A 72 -56.24 20.67 38.96
N PRO A 73 -55.29 20.14 38.16
CA PRO A 73 -53.92 20.66 38.12
C PRO A 73 -53.87 22.10 37.61
N SER A 74 -53.02 22.94 38.23
CA SER A 74 -52.88 24.33 37.82
C SER A 74 -52.20 24.47 36.46
N ALA A 75 -52.53 25.54 35.71
CA ALA A 75 -51.94 25.79 34.39
C ALA A 75 -50.40 25.88 34.44
N GLN A 76 -49.82 26.47 35.50
CA GLN A 76 -48.37 26.50 35.74
C GLN A 76 -47.79 25.11 36.07
N GLY A 77 -48.57 24.20 36.64
CA GLY A 77 -48.19 22.79 36.81
C GLY A 77 -48.12 22.07 35.46
N VAL A 78 -49.14 22.24 34.62
CA VAL A 78 -49.20 21.65 33.27
C VAL A 78 -48.07 22.18 32.37
N GLN A 79 -47.82 23.49 32.37
CA GLN A 79 -46.71 24.09 31.60
C GLN A 79 -45.34 23.57 32.04
N ARG A 80 -45.10 23.44 33.35
CA ARG A 80 -43.84 22.85 33.86
C ARG A 80 -43.69 21.38 33.50
N ALA A 81 -44.78 20.60 33.53
CA ALA A 81 -44.77 19.21 33.09
C ALA A 81 -44.48 19.10 31.58
N GLN A 82 -45.08 19.96 30.74
CA GLN A 82 -44.81 20.02 29.31
C GLN A 82 -43.35 20.40 29.01
N ALA A 83 -42.80 21.39 29.69
CA ALA A 83 -41.39 21.78 29.56
C ALA A 83 -40.43 20.64 30.00
N ALA A 84 -40.75 19.91 31.07
CA ALA A 84 -39.97 18.75 31.50
C ALA A 84 -39.99 17.60 30.47
N VAL A 85 -41.15 17.32 29.86
CA VAL A 85 -41.28 16.34 28.78
C VAL A 85 -40.48 16.76 27.54
N GLN A 86 -40.49 18.05 27.18
CA GLN A 86 -39.68 18.58 26.08
C GLN A 86 -38.17 18.45 26.35
N SER A 87 -37.72 18.76 27.57
CA SER A 87 -36.31 18.58 27.98
C SER A 87 -35.89 17.11 27.89
N ALA A 88 -36.69 16.19 28.46
CA ALA A 88 -36.40 14.76 28.42
C ALA A 88 -36.36 14.21 26.98
N GLY A 89 -37.20 14.74 26.08
CA GLY A 89 -37.16 14.42 24.65
C GLY A 89 -35.87 14.90 23.97
N ALA A 90 -35.38 16.09 24.32
CA ALA A 90 -34.10 16.60 23.82
C ALA A 90 -32.90 15.78 24.35
N ASP A 91 -32.93 15.37 25.62
CA ASP A 91 -31.90 14.51 26.22
C ASP A 91 -31.85 13.12 25.55
N VAL A 92 -33.02 12.53 25.24
CA VAL A 92 -33.14 11.28 24.46
C VAL A 92 -32.52 11.44 23.07
N ALA A 93 -32.87 12.50 22.34
CA ALA A 93 -32.32 12.74 21.01
C ALA A 93 -30.80 12.96 21.04
N ALA A 94 -30.27 13.66 22.05
CA ALA A 94 -28.83 13.85 22.23
C ALA A 94 -28.10 12.50 22.49
N MET A 95 -28.70 11.60 23.27
CA MET A 95 -28.16 10.25 23.47
C MET A 95 -28.17 9.43 22.17
N GLU A 96 -29.24 9.45 21.39
CA GLU A 96 -29.32 8.75 20.09
C GLU A 96 -28.29 9.28 19.07
N VAL A 97 -28.12 10.60 18.97
CA VAL A 97 -27.07 11.21 18.15
C VAL A 97 -25.68 10.76 18.61
N ARG A 98 -25.43 10.70 19.92
CA ARG A 98 -24.15 10.23 20.45
C ARG A 98 -23.92 8.74 20.15
N LEU A 99 -24.94 7.89 20.22
CA LEU A 99 -24.84 6.48 19.82
C LEU A 99 -24.43 6.33 18.35
N ALA A 100 -25.02 7.11 17.43
CA ALA A 100 -24.63 7.12 16.02
C ALA A 100 -23.19 7.62 15.80
N GLN A 101 -22.73 8.63 16.56
CA GLN A 101 -21.33 9.08 16.53
C GLN A 101 -20.36 7.99 17.00
N LEU A 102 -20.72 7.22 18.03
CA LEU A 102 -19.88 6.13 18.54
C LEU A 102 -19.76 4.97 17.54
N ALA A 103 -20.80 4.71 16.74
CA ALA A 103 -20.72 3.77 15.63
C ALA A 103 -19.73 4.26 14.55
N ALA A 104 -19.82 5.54 14.14
CA ALA A 104 -18.88 6.13 13.18
C ALA A 104 -17.42 6.09 13.66
N VAL A 105 -17.16 6.43 14.93
CA VAL A 105 -15.81 6.32 15.53
C VAL A 105 -15.26 4.89 15.46
N ALA A 106 -16.11 3.88 15.66
CA ALA A 106 -15.68 2.49 15.55
C ALA A 106 -15.33 2.08 14.12
N ASP A 107 -16.07 2.57 13.12
CA ASP A 107 -15.80 2.31 11.69
C ASP A 107 -14.54 3.06 11.20
N ASP A 108 -14.38 4.34 11.56
CA ASP A 108 -13.20 5.18 11.23
C ASP A 108 -11.91 4.57 11.80
N ALA A 109 -11.95 4.03 13.02
CA ALA A 109 -10.83 3.33 13.64
C ALA A 109 -10.38 2.11 12.82
N GLN A 110 -11.31 1.40 12.15
CA GLN A 110 -10.95 0.27 11.27
C GLN A 110 -10.38 0.72 9.92
N VAL A 111 -10.85 1.85 9.38
CA VAL A 111 -10.24 2.46 8.19
C VAL A 111 -8.81 2.90 8.47
N ALA A 112 -8.53 3.47 9.65
CA ALA A 112 -7.18 3.85 10.07
C ALA A 112 -6.21 2.65 10.11
N VAL A 113 -6.66 1.48 10.59
CA VAL A 113 -5.89 0.24 10.58
C VAL A 113 -5.54 -0.20 9.15
N GLY A 114 -6.50 -0.15 8.23
CA GLY A 114 -6.27 -0.46 6.81
C GLY A 114 -5.21 0.45 6.19
N LYS A 115 -5.34 1.77 6.37
CA LYS A 115 -4.39 2.78 5.91
C LYS A 115 -2.97 2.54 6.41
N ALA A 116 -2.81 2.33 7.72
CA ALA A 116 -1.48 2.08 8.29
C ALA A 116 -0.88 0.76 7.79
N GLY A 117 -1.73 -0.25 7.54
CA GLY A 117 -1.31 -1.51 6.92
C GLY A 117 -0.81 -1.37 5.48
N GLU A 118 -1.48 -0.57 4.65
CA GLU A 118 -1.05 -0.30 3.27
C GLU A 118 0.26 0.50 3.24
N VAL A 119 0.43 1.51 4.11
CA VAL A 119 1.70 2.23 4.26
C VAL A 119 2.86 1.27 4.58
N TYR A 120 2.64 0.31 5.48
CA TYR A 120 3.64 -0.71 5.77
C TYR A 120 3.87 -1.67 4.59
N ALA A 121 2.82 -2.13 3.90
CA ALA A 121 2.96 -2.98 2.71
C ALA A 121 3.78 -2.30 1.60
N GLY A 122 3.56 -1.01 1.38
CA GLY A 122 4.36 -0.16 0.50
C GLY A 122 5.82 -0.05 0.93
N ALA A 123 6.07 0.26 2.21
CA ALA A 123 7.42 0.35 2.75
C ALA A 123 8.19 -0.98 2.67
N LEU A 124 7.53 -2.11 2.95
CA LEU A 124 8.11 -3.45 2.83
C LEU A 124 8.42 -3.80 1.36
N SER A 125 7.52 -3.48 0.43
CA SER A 125 7.75 -3.67 -1.01
C SER A 125 8.94 -2.86 -1.50
N ALA A 126 9.09 -1.61 -1.03
CA ALA A 126 10.23 -0.75 -1.34
C ALA A 126 11.54 -1.28 -0.74
N ALA A 127 11.50 -1.83 0.49
CA ALA A 127 12.66 -2.48 1.11
C ALA A 127 13.12 -3.72 0.33
N GLN A 128 12.19 -4.55 -0.14
CA GLN A 128 12.49 -5.73 -0.96
C GLN A 128 13.12 -5.35 -2.31
N ALA A 129 12.57 -4.34 -3.00
CA ALA A 129 13.14 -3.85 -4.26
C ALA A 129 14.53 -3.21 -4.07
N ALA A 130 14.73 -2.47 -2.98
CA ALA A 130 16.03 -1.89 -2.64
C ALA A 130 17.07 -2.96 -2.29
N GLN A 131 16.68 -4.03 -1.57
CA GLN A 131 17.56 -5.17 -1.30
C GLN A 131 17.98 -5.87 -2.58
N GLN A 132 17.04 -6.18 -3.49
CA GLN A 132 17.36 -6.78 -4.77
C GLN A 132 18.32 -5.90 -5.60
N THR A 133 18.12 -4.57 -5.56
CA THR A 133 19.04 -3.62 -6.22
C THR A 133 20.45 -3.66 -5.62
N ALA A 134 20.57 -3.83 -4.30
CA ALA A 134 21.85 -3.99 -3.61
C ALA A 134 22.53 -5.33 -3.94
N ASP A 135 21.77 -6.42 -4.01
CA ASP A 135 22.27 -7.76 -4.37
C ASP A 135 22.77 -7.80 -5.83
N ASP A 136 22.04 -7.18 -6.76
CA ASP A 136 22.44 -7.00 -8.17
C ASP A 136 23.69 -6.12 -8.29
N ALA A 137 23.77 -5.03 -7.53
CA ALA A 137 24.93 -4.13 -7.54
C ALA A 137 26.18 -4.81 -6.96
N ALA A 138 26.04 -5.56 -5.86
CA ALA A 138 27.11 -6.37 -5.28
C ALA A 138 27.61 -7.45 -6.26
N THR A 139 26.69 -8.13 -6.95
CA THR A 139 27.02 -9.12 -7.99
C THR A 139 27.86 -8.49 -9.11
N ARG A 140 27.47 -7.29 -9.60
CA ARG A 140 28.24 -6.54 -10.62
C ARG A 140 29.60 -6.06 -10.11
N ALA A 141 29.70 -5.64 -8.85
CA ALA A 141 30.97 -5.27 -8.22
C ALA A 141 31.92 -6.48 -8.12
N HIS A 142 31.42 -7.64 -7.70
CA HIS A 142 32.20 -8.87 -7.68
C HIS A 142 32.67 -9.34 -9.06
N GLN A 143 31.83 -9.20 -10.09
CA GLN A 143 32.21 -9.46 -11.48
C GLN A 143 33.39 -8.57 -11.91
N ALA A 144 33.27 -7.26 -11.72
CA ALA A 144 34.33 -6.31 -12.11
C ALA A 144 35.62 -6.47 -11.29
N ASP A 145 35.53 -6.92 -10.04
CA ASP A 145 36.70 -7.29 -9.23
C ASP A 145 37.44 -8.50 -9.80
N ALA A 146 36.71 -9.51 -10.30
CA ALA A 146 37.30 -10.64 -11.00
C ALA A 146 37.94 -10.23 -12.33
N ASP A 147 37.26 -9.38 -13.11
CA ASP A 147 37.78 -8.84 -14.37
C ASP A 147 39.07 -8.01 -14.15
N ALA A 148 39.12 -7.23 -13.08
CA ALA A 148 40.30 -6.45 -12.70
C ALA A 148 41.49 -7.33 -12.27
N GLU A 149 41.25 -8.41 -11.52
CA GLU A 149 42.33 -9.37 -11.19
C GLU A 149 42.76 -10.18 -12.42
N GLN A 150 41.85 -10.50 -13.36
CA GLN A 150 42.22 -11.11 -14.64
C GLN A 150 43.10 -10.17 -15.48
N ALA A 151 42.75 -8.90 -15.58
CA ALA A 151 43.58 -7.89 -16.24
C ALA A 151 44.95 -7.75 -15.54
N ARG A 152 45.00 -7.86 -14.20
CA ARG A 152 46.25 -7.89 -13.43
C ARG A 152 47.10 -9.11 -13.76
N GLN A 153 46.49 -10.29 -13.88
CA GLN A 153 47.17 -11.53 -14.25
C GLN A 153 47.71 -11.49 -15.67
N ASN A 154 46.97 -10.91 -16.62
CA ASN A 154 47.42 -10.68 -17.99
C ASN A 154 48.64 -9.74 -18.02
N LEU A 155 48.60 -8.63 -17.29
CA LEU A 155 49.75 -7.71 -17.15
C LEU A 155 50.97 -8.41 -16.54
N MET A 156 50.77 -9.25 -15.52
CA MET A 156 51.84 -10.04 -14.89
C MET A 156 52.36 -11.18 -15.78
N ALA A 157 51.56 -11.72 -16.69
CA ALA A 157 52.02 -12.66 -17.72
C ALA A 157 52.90 -11.94 -18.75
N TYR A 158 52.43 -10.81 -19.27
CA TYR A 158 53.16 -9.99 -20.23
C TYR A 158 54.51 -9.49 -19.68
N ALA A 159 54.52 -8.98 -18.43
CA ALA A 159 55.75 -8.54 -17.77
C ALA A 159 56.76 -9.68 -17.55
N ARG A 160 56.30 -10.90 -17.26
CA ARG A 160 57.17 -12.09 -17.13
C ARG A 160 57.74 -12.54 -18.47
N GLU A 161 57.01 -12.34 -19.57
CA GLU A 161 57.50 -12.67 -20.91
C GLU A 161 58.61 -11.69 -21.34
N MET A 162 58.38 -10.38 -21.21
CA MET A 162 59.42 -9.36 -21.49
C MET A 162 60.68 -9.55 -20.63
N ALA A 163 60.53 -10.01 -19.39
CA ALA A 163 61.65 -10.30 -18.50
C ALA A 163 62.42 -11.59 -18.87
N ARG A 164 61.80 -12.51 -19.62
CA ARG A 164 62.46 -13.72 -20.15
C ARG A 164 63.16 -13.47 -21.48
N SER A 165 62.60 -12.62 -22.34
CA SER A 165 63.15 -12.25 -23.64
C SER A 165 64.25 -11.17 -23.55
N GLY A 166 65.08 -11.19 -22.50
CA GLY A 166 66.24 -10.29 -22.30
C GLY A 166 65.94 -8.79 -22.12
N GLY A 167 64.69 -8.35 -22.21
CA GLY A 167 64.35 -6.94 -22.34
C GLY A 167 64.91 -6.32 -23.63
N SER A 168 65.07 -5.00 -23.66
CA SER A 168 65.49 -4.28 -24.87
C SER A 168 66.93 -4.57 -25.33
N ILE A 169 67.74 -5.32 -24.57
CA ILE A 169 69.13 -5.62 -24.95
C ILE A 169 69.17 -6.61 -26.12
N ASP A 170 68.44 -7.73 -26.05
CA ASP A 170 68.33 -8.68 -27.16
C ASP A 170 67.68 -8.02 -28.39
N ALA A 171 66.74 -7.08 -28.19
CA ALA A 171 66.13 -6.31 -29.27
C ALA A 171 67.10 -5.30 -29.91
N ILE A 172 68.01 -4.71 -29.13
CA ILE A 172 69.07 -3.81 -29.64
C ILE A 172 70.15 -4.62 -30.37
N GLU A 173 70.53 -5.80 -29.87
CA GLU A 173 71.45 -6.72 -30.55
C GLU A 173 70.84 -7.26 -31.85
N ALA A 174 69.53 -7.57 -31.85
CA ALA A 174 68.77 -7.86 -33.06
C ALA A 174 68.66 -6.66 -34.03
N LEU A 175 68.69 -5.42 -33.55
CA LEU A 175 68.68 -4.24 -34.43
C LEU A 175 70.07 -3.96 -35.03
N LEU A 176 71.14 -4.16 -34.25
CA LEU A 176 72.54 -4.03 -34.70
C LEU A 176 72.98 -5.13 -35.69
N SER A 177 72.32 -6.29 -35.66
CA SER A 177 72.59 -7.43 -36.56
C SER A 177 71.67 -7.51 -37.79
N ALA A 178 70.90 -6.46 -38.10
CA ALA A 178 69.99 -6.43 -39.23
C ALA A 178 70.73 -6.25 -40.57
N ASN A 179 70.48 -7.14 -41.54
CA ASN A 179 71.23 -7.21 -42.81
C ASN A 179 70.65 -6.29 -43.92
N GLY A 180 70.28 -5.05 -43.56
CA GLY A 180 69.86 -4.02 -44.51
C GLY A 180 68.63 -3.21 -44.09
N PHE A 181 68.34 -2.16 -44.86
CA PHE A 181 67.37 -1.12 -44.48
C PHE A 181 65.92 -1.63 -44.34
N GLN A 182 65.48 -2.59 -45.17
CA GLN A 182 64.15 -3.19 -45.05
C GLN A 182 63.99 -4.03 -43.77
N ASP A 183 65.06 -4.72 -43.36
CA ASP A 183 65.08 -5.57 -42.16
C ASP A 183 65.02 -4.71 -40.88
N VAL A 184 65.76 -3.59 -40.86
CA VAL A 184 65.64 -2.56 -39.80
C VAL A 184 64.23 -1.98 -39.72
N ALA A 185 63.62 -1.62 -40.86
CA ALA A 185 62.27 -1.06 -40.89
C ALA A 185 61.21 -2.04 -40.34
N GLN A 186 61.32 -3.32 -40.69
CA GLN A 186 60.39 -4.35 -40.23
C GLN A 186 60.55 -4.65 -38.72
N ARG A 187 61.79 -4.82 -38.24
CA ARG A 187 62.08 -4.99 -36.80
C ARG A 187 61.64 -3.77 -35.96
N THR A 188 61.74 -2.56 -36.51
CA THR A 188 61.27 -1.33 -35.86
C THR A 188 59.74 -1.28 -35.75
N ALA A 189 59.03 -1.74 -36.79
CA ALA A 189 57.57 -1.88 -36.76
C ALA A 189 57.11 -2.93 -35.74
N ASP A 190 57.83 -4.04 -35.61
CA ASP A 190 57.52 -5.08 -34.62
C ASP A 190 57.79 -4.62 -33.18
N LEU A 191 58.89 -3.89 -32.93
CA LEU A 191 59.13 -3.25 -31.63
C LEU A 191 58.02 -2.26 -31.27
N SER A 192 57.54 -1.47 -32.25
CA SER A 192 56.45 -0.51 -32.07
C SER A 192 55.10 -1.17 -31.77
N ARG A 193 54.84 -2.36 -32.34
CA ARG A 193 53.67 -3.19 -32.01
C ARG A 193 53.79 -3.73 -30.58
N LEU A 194 54.98 -4.14 -30.16
CA LEU A 194 55.23 -4.68 -28.82
C LEU A 194 55.02 -3.61 -27.74
N THR A 195 55.56 -2.39 -27.93
CA THR A 195 55.31 -1.26 -27.02
C THR A 195 53.83 -0.87 -27.00
N GLY A 196 53.17 -0.83 -28.16
CA GLY A 196 51.72 -0.60 -28.24
C GLY A 196 50.90 -1.62 -27.46
N LYS A 197 51.28 -2.90 -27.48
CA LYS A 197 50.62 -3.96 -26.70
C LYS A 197 50.89 -3.86 -25.20
N ALA A 198 52.08 -3.41 -24.81
CA ALA A 198 52.41 -3.12 -23.41
C ALA A 198 51.51 -2.02 -22.85
N ASP A 199 51.40 -0.89 -23.57
CA ASP A 199 50.54 0.23 -23.19
C ASP A 199 49.07 -0.18 -23.16
N GLU A 200 48.58 -0.90 -24.18
CA GLU A 200 47.20 -1.43 -24.21
C GLU A 200 46.89 -2.27 -22.96
N THR A 201 47.79 -3.17 -22.57
CA THR A 201 47.59 -4.05 -21.40
C THR A 201 47.58 -3.26 -20.08
N VAL A 202 48.43 -2.23 -19.95
CA VAL A 202 48.42 -1.32 -18.80
C VAL A 202 47.14 -0.49 -18.75
N GLN A 203 46.66 0.03 -19.89
CA GLN A 203 45.41 0.79 -19.95
C GLN A 203 44.19 -0.08 -19.65
N GLN A 204 44.14 -1.32 -20.16
CA GLN A 204 43.08 -2.29 -19.85
C GLN A 204 43.00 -2.59 -18.35
N TYR A 205 44.15 -2.82 -17.69
CA TYR A 205 44.18 -3.00 -16.24
C TYR A 205 43.71 -1.76 -15.48
N ARG A 206 44.19 -0.56 -15.84
CA ARG A 206 43.75 0.70 -15.22
C ARG A 206 42.24 0.94 -15.39
N ALA A 207 41.71 0.67 -16.58
CA ALA A 207 40.28 0.78 -16.86
C ALA A 207 39.47 -0.22 -16.02
N ALA A 208 39.90 -1.48 -15.94
CA ALA A 208 39.24 -2.50 -15.12
C ALA A 208 39.25 -2.14 -13.63
N GLN A 209 40.37 -1.61 -13.10
CA GLN A 209 40.43 -1.11 -11.72
C GLN A 209 39.46 0.05 -11.46
N LEU A 210 39.33 0.99 -12.40
CA LEU A 210 38.40 2.12 -12.26
C LEU A 210 36.93 1.67 -12.30
N VAL A 211 36.60 0.72 -13.17
CA VAL A 211 35.26 0.10 -13.23
C VAL A 211 34.94 -0.64 -11.95
N ALA A 212 35.87 -1.48 -11.46
CA ALA A 212 35.77 -2.19 -10.19
C ALA A 212 35.51 -1.22 -9.01
N GLN A 213 36.32 -0.17 -8.88
CA GLN A 213 36.15 0.84 -7.83
C GLN A 213 34.78 1.54 -7.92
N THR A 214 34.36 1.91 -9.13
CA THR A 214 33.06 2.57 -9.37
C THR A 214 31.88 1.66 -9.01
N LEU A 215 31.96 0.37 -9.34
CA LEU A 215 30.90 -0.58 -9.06
C LEU A 215 30.84 -0.98 -7.58
N ARG A 216 31.98 -1.08 -6.87
CA ARG A 216 31.98 -1.22 -5.40
C ARG A 216 31.27 -0.05 -4.73
N GLN A 217 31.59 1.20 -5.11
CA GLN A 217 30.93 2.38 -4.55
C GLN A 217 29.41 2.34 -4.80
N ARG A 218 28.98 1.95 -6.01
CA ARG A 218 27.54 1.77 -6.31
C ARG A 218 26.88 0.66 -5.48
N ALA A 219 27.60 -0.43 -5.19
CA ALA A 219 27.10 -1.49 -4.31
C ALA A 219 26.98 -1.01 -2.85
N ASP A 220 27.98 -0.26 -2.35
CA ASP A 220 27.93 0.34 -1.01
C ASP A 220 26.77 1.33 -0.87
N ASP A 221 26.54 2.17 -1.89
CA ASP A 221 25.44 3.14 -1.90
C ASP A 221 24.07 2.44 -2.02
N ALA A 222 23.95 1.39 -2.84
CA ALA A 222 22.74 0.57 -2.90
C ALA A 222 22.46 -0.15 -1.57
N ALA A 223 23.47 -0.67 -0.88
CA ALA A 223 23.34 -1.31 0.43
C ALA A 223 22.90 -0.32 1.53
N LYS A 224 23.35 0.95 1.48
CA LYS A 224 22.83 2.02 2.35
C LYS A 224 21.35 2.29 2.08
N VAL A 225 20.93 2.35 0.81
CA VAL A 225 19.52 2.54 0.43
C VAL A 225 18.65 1.37 0.89
N ALA A 226 19.11 0.12 0.70
CA ALA A 226 18.42 -1.08 1.22
C ALA A 226 18.25 -1.02 2.74
N SER A 227 19.32 -0.69 3.47
CA SER A 227 19.30 -0.56 4.93
C SER A 227 18.33 0.54 5.39
N ALA A 228 18.33 1.70 4.72
CA ALA A 228 17.40 2.78 5.00
C ALA A 228 15.93 2.37 4.76
N LYS A 229 15.65 1.70 3.63
CA LYS A 229 14.28 1.22 3.32
C LYS A 229 13.82 0.10 4.26
N GLN A 230 14.72 -0.73 4.76
CA GLN A 230 14.41 -1.69 5.81
C GLN A 230 14.05 -0.99 7.14
N SER A 231 14.72 0.12 7.48
CA SER A 231 14.37 0.98 8.62
C SER A 231 13.00 1.65 8.43
N ASP A 232 12.72 2.21 7.23
CA ASP A 232 11.41 2.79 6.89
C ASP A 232 10.28 1.76 7.09
N ALA A 233 10.49 0.51 6.63
CA ALA A 233 9.53 -0.58 6.82
C ALA A 233 9.34 -0.93 8.30
N GLN A 234 10.41 -0.97 9.11
CA GLN A 234 10.29 -1.21 10.56
C GLN A 234 9.53 -0.08 11.27
N ALA A 235 9.76 1.18 10.90
CA ALA A 235 9.02 2.33 11.44
C ALA A 235 7.53 2.27 11.05
N ALA A 236 7.23 1.94 9.80
CA ALA A 236 5.85 1.76 9.34
C ALA A 236 5.13 0.58 10.04
N LEU A 237 5.84 -0.51 10.36
CA LEU A 237 5.27 -1.62 11.14
C LEU A 237 4.90 -1.18 12.56
N GLN A 238 5.80 -0.45 13.23
CA GLN A 238 5.54 0.08 14.58
C GLN A 238 4.37 1.07 14.57
N ALA A 239 4.28 1.93 13.55
CA ALA A 239 3.14 2.82 13.36
C ALA A 239 1.84 2.02 13.19
N ALA A 240 1.80 0.99 12.33
CA ALA A 240 0.62 0.16 12.12
C ALA A 240 0.19 -0.62 13.37
N GLN A 241 1.16 -1.17 14.13
CA GLN A 241 0.92 -1.81 15.43
C GLN A 241 0.35 -0.83 16.46
N LYS A 242 0.84 0.40 16.49
CA LYS A 242 0.29 1.46 17.35
C LYS A 242 -1.13 1.82 16.91
N THR A 243 -1.37 2.06 15.64
CA THR A 243 -2.71 2.37 15.10
C THR A 243 -3.73 1.27 15.40
N GLN A 244 -3.34 -0.01 15.31
CA GLN A 244 -4.19 -1.13 15.73
C GLN A 244 -4.51 -1.07 17.23
N THR A 245 -3.51 -0.82 18.08
CA THR A 245 -3.70 -0.72 19.53
C THR A 245 -4.60 0.48 19.91
N ASP A 246 -4.38 1.63 19.26
CA ASP A 246 -5.20 2.83 19.43
C ASP A 246 -6.65 2.58 18.96
N ALA A 247 -6.83 1.91 17.82
CA ALA A 247 -8.14 1.57 17.26
C ALA A 247 -8.92 0.59 18.15
N ASP A 248 -8.27 -0.46 18.67
CA ASP A 248 -8.89 -1.40 19.60
C ASP A 248 -9.29 -0.71 20.90
N ALA A 249 -8.47 0.22 21.41
CA ALA A 249 -8.80 1.05 22.57
C ALA A 249 -9.98 2.01 22.29
N GLN A 250 -10.03 2.64 21.10
CA GLN A 250 -11.15 3.49 20.67
C GLN A 250 -12.45 2.71 20.55
N VAL A 251 -12.43 1.52 19.93
CA VAL A 251 -13.60 0.65 19.81
C VAL A 251 -14.08 0.17 21.19
N ALA A 252 -13.16 -0.20 22.09
CA ALA A 252 -13.50 -0.60 23.45
C ALA A 252 -14.11 0.56 24.27
N ALA A 253 -13.53 1.76 24.18
CA ALA A 253 -14.06 2.95 24.81
C ALA A 253 -15.45 3.33 24.26
N ALA A 254 -15.63 3.26 22.94
CA ALA A 254 -16.90 3.52 22.28
C ALA A 254 -17.98 2.52 22.71
N ALA A 255 -17.65 1.22 22.79
CA ALA A 255 -18.56 0.19 23.28
C ALA A 255 -18.95 0.39 24.76
N ALA A 256 -18.01 0.82 25.61
CA ALA A 256 -18.29 1.14 27.01
C ALA A 256 -19.22 2.36 27.17
N GLU A 257 -18.97 3.44 26.41
CA GLU A 257 -19.84 4.61 26.40
C GLU A 257 -21.24 4.26 25.84
N ARG A 258 -21.30 3.50 24.74
CA ARG A 258 -22.55 2.98 24.14
C ARG A 258 -23.38 2.21 25.17
N THR A 259 -22.75 1.33 25.94
CA THR A 259 -23.41 0.56 27.01
C THR A 259 -24.00 1.48 28.09
N SER A 260 -23.26 2.53 28.50
CA SER A 260 -23.75 3.52 29.47
C SER A 260 -24.93 4.34 28.93
N LEU A 261 -24.85 4.78 27.68
CA LEU A 261 -25.90 5.54 27.02
C LEU A 261 -27.18 4.72 26.82
N ILE A 262 -27.08 3.45 26.43
CA ILE A 262 -28.24 2.56 26.28
C ILE A 262 -28.93 2.31 27.64
N ALA A 263 -28.17 2.20 28.74
CA ALA A 263 -28.75 2.11 30.08
C ALA A 263 -29.50 3.39 30.50
N LYS A 264 -28.96 4.58 30.18
CA LYS A 264 -29.62 5.88 30.43
C LYS A 264 -30.86 6.06 29.54
N LEU A 265 -30.76 5.68 28.27
CA LEU A 265 -31.83 5.76 27.27
C LEU A 265 -33.00 4.85 27.65
N ALA A 266 -32.72 3.62 28.09
CA ALA A 266 -33.73 2.70 28.62
C ALA A 266 -34.43 3.27 29.87
N ALA A 267 -33.68 3.88 30.80
CA ALA A 267 -34.26 4.53 31.97
C ALA A 267 -35.14 5.73 31.60
N ALA A 268 -34.70 6.58 30.66
CA ALA A 268 -35.44 7.75 30.18
C ALA A 268 -36.72 7.38 29.42
N GLN A 269 -36.70 6.29 28.64
CA GLN A 269 -37.86 5.78 27.90
C GLN A 269 -38.71 4.79 28.70
N GLN A 270 -38.34 4.48 29.95
CA GLN A 270 -38.98 3.47 30.80
C GLN A 270 -39.03 2.05 30.18
N THR A 271 -38.04 1.71 29.36
CA THR A 271 -37.87 0.40 28.71
C THR A 271 -36.80 -0.44 29.41
N SER A 272 -36.55 -1.67 28.93
CA SER A 272 -35.43 -2.49 29.42
C SER A 272 -34.19 -2.30 28.56
N VAL A 273 -33.00 -2.36 29.20
CA VAL A 273 -31.70 -2.23 28.52
C VAL A 273 -31.55 -3.21 27.36
N ALA A 274 -32.09 -4.44 27.48
CA ALA A 274 -32.02 -5.44 26.41
C ALA A 274 -32.90 -5.10 25.20
N VAL A 275 -34.09 -4.53 25.43
CA VAL A 275 -34.97 -4.05 24.35
C VAL A 275 -34.35 -2.84 23.65
N GLU A 276 -33.79 -1.92 24.43
CA GLU A 276 -33.18 -0.71 23.88
C GLU A 276 -31.88 -1.01 23.12
N GLN A 277 -31.04 -1.91 23.64
CA GLN A 277 -29.89 -2.46 22.92
C GLN A 277 -30.32 -3.06 21.58
N ALA A 278 -31.33 -3.93 21.55
CA ALA A 278 -31.82 -4.54 20.32
C ALA A 278 -32.40 -3.49 19.34
N ARG A 279 -33.06 -2.44 19.85
CA ARG A 279 -33.54 -1.32 19.03
C ARG A 279 -32.37 -0.59 18.38
N GLN A 280 -31.37 -0.17 19.15
CA GLN A 280 -30.19 0.54 18.64
C GLN A 280 -29.39 -0.31 17.67
N ASP A 281 -29.19 -1.60 17.96
CA ASP A 281 -28.53 -2.55 17.04
C ASP A 281 -29.30 -2.69 15.71
N SER A 282 -30.64 -2.68 15.76
CA SER A 282 -31.48 -2.69 14.56
C SER A 282 -31.41 -1.38 13.76
N ILE A 283 -31.32 -0.23 14.45
CA ILE A 283 -31.16 1.09 13.82
C ILE A 283 -29.79 1.18 13.15
N ASP A 284 -28.71 0.80 13.83
CA ASP A 284 -27.36 0.77 13.28
C ASP A 284 -27.26 -0.19 12.08
N ALA A 285 -27.90 -1.36 12.16
CA ALA A 285 -27.98 -2.30 11.04
C ALA A 285 -28.75 -1.72 9.84
N GLN A 286 -29.89 -1.07 10.07
CA GLN A 286 -30.66 -0.41 9.00
C GLN A 286 -29.92 0.80 8.42
N ASN A 287 -29.19 1.57 9.24
CA ASN A 287 -28.40 2.70 8.80
C ASN A 287 -27.27 2.23 7.87
N ARG A 288 -26.50 1.22 8.30
CA ARG A 288 -25.48 0.58 7.45
C ARG A 288 -26.10 -0.01 6.18
N GLN A 289 -27.22 -0.72 6.27
CA GLN A 289 -27.88 -1.30 5.10
C GLN A 289 -28.31 -0.22 4.10
N ARG A 290 -28.90 0.89 4.54
CA ARG A 290 -29.27 2.01 3.64
C ARG A 290 -28.05 2.69 3.02
N GLN A 291 -26.95 2.84 3.77
CA GLN A 291 -25.68 3.35 3.24
C GLN A 291 -25.09 2.41 2.19
N GLU A 292 -25.09 1.12 2.44
CA GLU A 292 -24.61 0.08 1.52
C GLU A 292 -25.48 -0.02 0.26
N ASP A 293 -26.81 0.03 0.39
CA ASP A 293 -27.73 0.02 -0.76
C ASP A 293 -27.61 1.30 -1.60
N ALA A 294 -27.44 2.47 -0.97
CA ALA A 294 -27.19 3.72 -1.68
C ALA A 294 -25.82 3.72 -2.38
N ALA A 295 -24.77 3.23 -1.72
CA ALA A 295 -23.45 3.08 -2.32
C ALA A 295 -23.46 2.07 -3.47
N LYS A 296 -24.15 0.94 -3.31
CA LYS A 296 -24.37 -0.06 -4.36
C LYS A 296 -25.10 0.52 -5.55
N ALA A 297 -26.20 1.23 -5.34
CA ALA A 297 -26.94 1.90 -6.41
C ALA A 297 -26.04 2.91 -7.15
N ALA A 298 -25.27 3.72 -6.42
CA ALA A 298 -24.34 4.68 -7.00
C ALA A 298 -23.21 4.00 -7.81
N ARG A 299 -22.64 2.89 -7.33
CA ARG A 299 -21.57 2.15 -8.04
C ARG A 299 -22.07 1.35 -9.23
N LEU A 300 -23.28 0.79 -9.18
CA LEU A 300 -23.90 0.09 -10.32
C LEU A 300 -24.41 1.05 -11.40
N ALA A 301 -24.71 2.30 -11.05
CA ALA A 301 -25.04 3.36 -12.01
C ALA A 301 -23.81 3.96 -12.72
N GLN A 302 -22.60 3.75 -12.19
CA GLN A 302 -21.36 4.26 -12.78
C GLN A 302 -20.91 3.38 -13.96
N GLN A 303 -20.99 3.92 -15.17
CA GLN A 303 -20.36 3.32 -16.34
C GLN A 303 -18.86 3.66 -16.36
N PRO A 304 -17.97 2.72 -16.71
CA PRO A 304 -16.59 3.05 -17.04
C PRO A 304 -16.58 4.04 -18.19
N ALA A 305 -15.77 5.10 -18.05
CA ALA A 305 -15.59 6.14 -19.07
C ALA A 305 -14.84 5.61 -20.31
N GLY A 306 -15.47 4.71 -21.05
CA GLY A 306 -15.06 4.26 -22.38
C GLY A 306 -15.57 5.25 -23.42
N GLY A 307 -14.67 5.75 -24.28
CA GLY A 307 -14.98 6.82 -25.21
C GLY A 307 -16.06 6.44 -26.22
N THR A 308 -17.22 7.10 -26.14
CA THR A 308 -18.16 7.21 -27.25
C THR A 308 -17.62 8.21 -28.26
N THR A 309 -16.80 7.73 -29.22
CA THR A 309 -16.71 8.41 -30.52
C THR A 309 -18.08 8.30 -31.17
N GLY A 310 -18.92 9.30 -30.95
CA GLY A 310 -20.19 9.42 -31.63
C GLY A 310 -19.97 9.37 -33.13
N ALA A 311 -20.46 8.32 -33.76
CA ALA A 311 -20.60 8.28 -35.21
C ALA A 311 -21.68 9.31 -35.57
N THR A 312 -21.24 10.56 -35.83
CA THR A 312 -22.08 11.60 -36.40
C THR A 312 -22.47 11.16 -37.80
N THR A 313 -23.57 10.42 -37.90
CA THR A 313 -24.24 10.15 -39.16
C THR A 313 -24.80 11.49 -39.66
N SER A 314 -24.15 12.05 -40.67
CA SER A 314 -24.59 13.25 -41.38
C SER A 314 -25.87 12.94 -42.18
N GLY A 315 -27.01 12.94 -41.47
CA GLY A 315 -28.34 12.92 -42.08
C GLY A 315 -28.55 14.19 -42.91
N GLY A 316 -28.72 14.03 -44.22
CA GLY A 316 -28.88 15.14 -45.16
C GLY A 316 -30.18 15.94 -44.93
N ALA A 317 -30.17 17.18 -45.43
CA ALA A 317 -31.27 18.11 -45.28
C ALA A 317 -32.58 17.66 -45.96
N GLY A 318 -33.71 17.90 -45.30
CA GLY A 318 -35.06 17.81 -45.85
C GLY A 318 -35.92 18.95 -45.32
N SER A 319 -36.30 19.88 -46.19
CA SER A 319 -37.07 21.09 -45.83
C SER A 319 -38.59 20.85 -45.91
N SER A 320 -39.33 21.30 -44.89
CA SER A 320 -40.78 21.66 -44.84
C SER A 320 -41.20 21.72 -43.36
N GLY A 321 -42.02 22.64 -42.84
CA GLY A 321 -42.64 23.85 -43.39
C GLY A 321 -43.70 24.37 -42.40
N THR A 322 -43.70 25.68 -42.13
CA THR A 322 -44.82 26.51 -41.62
C THR A 322 -45.74 26.00 -40.49
N THR A 323 -45.78 26.70 -39.35
CA THR A 323 -47.03 27.35 -38.84
C THR A 323 -46.75 28.36 -37.72
N THR A 324 -47.71 29.28 -37.53
CA THR A 324 -47.56 30.55 -36.79
C THR A 324 -48.49 30.61 -35.57
N GLY A 325 -48.07 31.30 -34.52
CA GLY A 325 -48.90 31.77 -33.39
C GLY A 325 -48.12 31.68 -32.06
N GLY A 326 -48.07 32.69 -31.19
CA GLY A 326 -48.76 33.98 -31.16
C GLY A 326 -49.30 34.23 -29.75
N GLY A 327 -48.73 35.18 -29.00
CA GLY A 327 -49.11 35.40 -27.60
C GLY A 327 -48.26 36.44 -26.86
N THR A 328 -48.63 37.72 -26.99
CA THR A 328 -48.07 38.87 -26.26
C THR A 328 -48.79 39.13 -24.93
N THR A 329 -48.06 39.63 -23.92
CA THR A 329 -48.36 40.77 -22.99
C THR A 329 -47.45 40.62 -21.77
N GLY A 330 -46.52 41.53 -21.45
CA GLY A 330 -46.73 42.82 -20.79
C GLY A 330 -46.06 42.74 -19.39
N GLY A 331 -45.42 43.74 -18.78
CA GLY A 331 -45.30 45.18 -19.06
C GLY A 331 -45.54 45.94 -17.75
N GLY A 332 -44.50 46.56 -17.15
CA GLY A 332 -44.68 47.33 -15.90
C GLY A 332 -43.41 47.56 -15.06
N THR A 333 -42.85 48.75 -15.15
CA THR A 333 -41.75 49.29 -14.31
C THR A 333 -42.28 50.08 -13.11
N THR A 334 -41.57 50.14 -11.97
CA THR A 334 -41.43 51.38 -11.13
C THR A 334 -40.42 51.22 -9.98
N GLY A 335 -39.57 52.22 -9.77
CA GLY A 335 -38.99 52.64 -8.46
C GLY A 335 -37.95 51.73 -7.79
N GLY A 336 -36.79 52.19 -7.30
CA GLY A 336 -36.19 53.53 -7.28
C GLY A 336 -35.98 54.10 -5.88
N THR A 337 -34.75 54.04 -5.36
CA THR A 337 -34.12 54.95 -4.39
C THR A 337 -32.64 54.57 -4.25
N GLY A 338 -31.76 55.55 -4.01
CA GLY A 338 -30.32 55.30 -3.81
C GLY A 338 -29.77 56.03 -2.58
N THR A 339 -28.44 56.18 -2.52
CA THR A 339 -27.68 56.87 -1.44
C THR A 339 -27.67 56.08 -0.10
N THR A 340 -26.63 56.06 0.74
CA THR A 340 -25.42 56.90 0.86
C THR A 340 -24.30 56.14 1.58
N GLY A 341 -23.05 56.61 1.46
CA GLY A 341 -22.11 56.57 2.59
C GLY A 341 -20.89 55.67 2.42
N GLY A 342 -19.76 56.28 2.08
CA GLY A 342 -18.44 55.75 2.41
C GLY A 342 -17.75 56.68 3.41
N THR A 343 -16.81 56.15 4.20
CA THR A 343 -15.84 56.95 4.95
C THR A 343 -14.48 56.26 4.95
N THR A 344 -13.43 57.07 5.06
CA THR A 344 -12.02 56.74 4.78
C THR A 344 -11.17 56.67 6.06
N THR A 345 -9.89 56.30 5.87
CA THR A 345 -8.74 56.64 6.76
C THR A 345 -8.54 55.74 8.00
N GLY A 346 -7.33 55.28 8.36
CA GLY A 346 -6.03 55.33 7.67
C GLY A 346 -4.82 55.20 8.63
N GLY A 347 -3.65 54.74 8.11
CA GLY A 347 -2.30 54.84 8.72
C GLY A 347 -2.00 53.97 9.97
N THR A 348 -0.75 53.77 10.41
CA THR A 348 0.60 54.08 9.86
C THR A 348 1.70 53.43 10.74
N GLY A 349 2.93 53.24 10.22
CA GLY A 349 4.15 52.88 11.00
C GLY A 349 4.62 51.43 10.81
N THR A 350 5.75 51.04 10.19
CA THR A 350 7.06 51.64 9.80
C THR A 350 8.23 51.36 10.76
N THR A 351 9.10 50.42 10.38
CA THR A 351 10.58 50.31 10.53
C THR A 351 10.98 49.01 9.79
N GLY A 352 11.92 48.92 8.84
CA GLY A 352 13.31 49.41 8.80
C GLY A 352 14.23 48.20 9.09
N GLY A 353 15.18 47.74 8.27
CA GLY A 353 15.83 48.31 7.08
C GLY A 353 17.35 48.28 7.29
N GLY A 354 18.08 47.39 6.61
CA GLY A 354 19.53 47.23 6.81
C GLY A 354 20.21 46.29 5.81
N THR A 355 21.16 46.83 5.05
CA THR A 355 21.90 46.22 3.93
C THR A 355 23.32 45.78 4.33
N THR A 356 23.90 44.81 3.59
CA THR A 356 25.33 44.83 3.23
C THR A 356 25.64 43.94 2.02
N ASP A 357 26.39 44.51 1.06
CA ASP A 357 27.21 43.79 0.06
C ASP A 357 28.36 43.04 0.76
N GLY A 358 29.14 42.12 0.16
CA GLY A 358 29.23 41.62 -1.21
C GLY A 358 30.71 41.35 -1.57
N THR A 359 31.02 40.17 -2.13
CA THR A 359 32.26 39.69 -2.82
C THR A 359 32.28 38.15 -2.73
N GLY A 360 32.70 37.35 -3.72
CA GLY A 360 33.00 37.62 -5.13
C GLY A 360 33.85 36.52 -5.77
N THR A 361 33.39 35.92 -6.89
CA THR A 361 34.15 35.01 -7.82
C THR A 361 34.65 33.67 -7.24
N THR A 362 34.86 32.56 -7.97
CA THR A 362 34.72 32.07 -9.38
C THR A 362 34.30 30.59 -9.27
N GLY A 363 33.68 29.86 -10.21
CA GLY A 363 33.52 30.03 -11.67
C GLY A 363 33.85 28.68 -12.35
N GLY A 364 33.09 28.26 -13.37
CA GLY A 364 33.38 27.06 -14.17
C GLY A 364 32.27 26.00 -14.19
N GLY A 365 31.45 26.00 -15.25
CA GLY A 365 30.57 24.88 -15.58
C GLY A 365 31.16 24.03 -16.70
N THR A 366 30.64 22.81 -16.87
CA THR A 366 30.88 21.99 -18.06
C THR A 366 29.68 21.11 -18.39
N THR A 367 29.40 21.00 -19.69
CA THR A 367 28.39 20.14 -20.31
C THR A 367 28.94 18.74 -20.59
N GLY A 368 28.09 17.71 -20.46
CA GLY A 368 28.31 16.36 -20.99
C GLY A 368 27.34 15.36 -20.37
N GLY A 369 26.69 14.43 -21.09
CA GLY A 369 26.81 14.09 -22.52
C GLY A 369 27.35 12.68 -22.75
N GLY A 370 26.55 11.66 -22.41
CA GLY A 370 26.83 10.22 -22.52
C GLY A 370 25.80 9.48 -21.64
N THR A 371 25.20 8.35 -22.00
CA THR A 371 25.73 7.08 -22.57
C THR A 371 24.69 6.45 -23.51
N THR A 372 24.97 6.09 -24.76
CA THR A 372 25.58 4.83 -25.26
C THR A 372 24.81 3.54 -24.95
N ASP A 373 24.16 2.98 -25.98
CA ASP A 373 23.84 1.55 -26.10
C ASP A 373 25.11 0.69 -26.24
N GLY A 374 25.00 -0.60 -25.89
CA GLY A 374 26.09 -1.59 -26.03
C GLY A 374 25.57 -3.03 -26.02
N THR A 375 25.45 -3.61 -27.21
CA THR A 375 24.87 -4.95 -27.48
C THR A 375 25.85 -6.12 -27.30
N GLY A 376 25.34 -7.28 -26.85
CA GLY A 376 25.81 -8.60 -27.33
C GLY A 376 27.16 -9.12 -26.79
N THR A 377 27.67 -10.32 -27.14
CA THR A 377 27.15 -11.51 -27.87
C THR A 377 28.17 -12.67 -27.66
N THR A 378 27.73 -13.93 -27.44
CA THR A 378 28.53 -15.20 -27.53
C THR A 378 29.80 -15.36 -26.65
N GLY A 379 30.36 -16.56 -26.36
CA GLY A 379 29.92 -17.94 -26.59
C GLY A 379 31.08 -18.97 -26.53
N GLY A 380 30.81 -20.22 -26.09
CA GLY A 380 31.61 -21.46 -26.30
C GLY A 380 32.98 -21.58 -25.62
N GLY A 381 33.20 -22.47 -24.64
CA GLY A 381 33.48 -23.92 -24.82
C GLY A 381 34.85 -24.25 -24.16
N THR A 382 35.27 -25.46 -23.74
CA THR A 382 34.70 -26.83 -23.75
C THR A 382 35.47 -27.74 -22.75
N THR A 383 34.88 -28.93 -22.47
CA THR A 383 35.45 -30.22 -21.95
C THR A 383 35.08 -30.59 -20.49
N GLY A 384 34.65 -31.82 -20.15
CA GLY A 384 34.18 -32.95 -20.98
C GLY A 384 33.84 -34.23 -20.15
N GLY A 385 32.89 -35.07 -20.63
CA GLY A 385 32.55 -36.43 -20.12
C GLY A 385 31.55 -36.48 -18.93
N THR A 386 30.60 -37.45 -18.80
CA THR A 386 30.28 -38.68 -19.57
C THR A 386 28.87 -39.22 -19.23
N GLY A 387 28.19 -39.93 -20.18
CA GLY A 387 27.02 -40.82 -19.96
C GLY A 387 25.62 -40.22 -20.25
N SER A 388 25.00 -40.41 -21.44
CA SER A 388 24.25 -41.60 -21.94
C SER A 388 22.94 -41.88 -21.15
N THR A 389 21.72 -41.93 -21.69
CA THR A 389 21.13 -42.15 -23.05
C THR A 389 20.05 -41.07 -23.36
N GLY A 390 19.24 -41.04 -24.46
CA GLY A 390 19.19 -41.76 -25.76
C GLY A 390 17.74 -41.90 -26.32
N GLY A 391 17.55 -41.76 -27.66
CA GLY A 391 16.25 -41.87 -28.38
C GLY A 391 15.79 -40.57 -29.08
N THR A 392 15.98 -40.40 -30.40
CA THR A 392 15.05 -40.71 -31.54
C THR A 392 13.81 -39.80 -31.62
N GLY A 393 13.51 -39.10 -32.73
CA GLY A 393 14.11 -39.03 -34.08
C GLY A 393 13.79 -37.68 -34.80
N THR A 394 14.38 -37.37 -35.97
CA THR A 394 13.81 -37.56 -37.33
C THR A 394 12.44 -36.84 -37.54
N ASP A 395 12.20 -35.97 -38.54
CA ASP A 395 13.04 -35.60 -39.69
C ASP A 395 12.55 -34.32 -40.47
N THR A 396 13.47 -33.73 -41.26
CA THR A 396 13.34 -32.94 -42.51
C THR A 396 12.30 -31.81 -42.77
N GLY A 397 12.77 -30.71 -43.40
CA GLY A 397 11.97 -29.76 -44.24
C GLY A 397 12.07 -28.27 -43.85
N SER A 398 13.09 -27.48 -44.21
CA SER A 398 13.44 -26.89 -45.54
C SER A 398 12.69 -25.58 -45.93
N GLY A 399 13.46 -24.53 -46.27
CA GLY A 399 13.01 -23.25 -46.87
C GLY A 399 13.17 -22.02 -45.93
N THR A 400 14.19 -21.14 -46.08
CA THR A 400 14.28 -19.98 -47.01
C THR A 400 13.04 -19.07 -46.99
N GLY A 401 13.11 -17.75 -46.75
CA GLY A 401 14.21 -16.81 -46.52
C GLY A 401 13.70 -15.34 -46.62
N THR A 402 14.60 -14.36 -46.51
CA THR A 402 14.37 -12.91 -46.79
C THR A 402 13.68 -12.05 -45.72
N SER A 403 14.54 -11.44 -44.90
CA SER A 403 14.62 -10.00 -44.59
C SER A 403 13.38 -9.08 -44.69
N GLY A 404 13.03 -8.49 -43.54
CA GLY A 404 13.09 -7.03 -43.37
C GLY A 404 11.85 -6.18 -43.70
N SER A 405 11.17 -5.71 -42.64
CA SER A 405 10.78 -4.29 -42.53
C SER A 405 10.45 -3.94 -41.06
N SER A 406 11.37 -3.25 -40.40
CA SER A 406 11.15 -2.66 -39.08
C SER A 406 10.38 -1.34 -39.22
N GLY A 407 9.05 -1.40 -39.12
CA GLY A 407 8.18 -0.23 -39.15
C GLY A 407 8.21 0.54 -37.83
N THR A 408 9.06 1.56 -37.74
CA THR A 408 9.05 2.52 -36.62
C THR A 408 7.79 3.37 -36.66
N GLY A 409 6.81 3.05 -35.82
CA GLY A 409 5.57 3.80 -35.66
C GLY A 409 5.63 4.80 -34.50
N SER A 410 6.13 6.02 -34.75
CA SER A 410 5.88 7.16 -33.84
C SER A 410 4.50 7.75 -34.10
N GLY A 411 3.80 8.11 -33.01
CA GLY A 411 2.51 8.81 -33.04
C GLY A 411 1.39 8.04 -32.34
N THR A 412 0.47 8.66 -31.60
CA THR A 412 0.34 10.08 -31.22
C THR A 412 -0.39 10.13 -29.87
N GLY A 413 -0.21 11.20 -29.09
CA GLY A 413 -0.67 11.25 -27.70
C GLY A 413 -2.16 10.94 -27.51
N SER A 414 -2.47 10.07 -26.54
CA SER A 414 -3.83 9.87 -26.04
C SER A 414 -4.02 10.69 -24.76
N SER A 415 -4.95 11.64 -24.83
CA SER A 415 -5.28 12.58 -23.76
C SER A 415 -5.50 11.91 -22.41
N GLY A 416 -4.91 12.48 -21.36
CA GLY A 416 -5.21 12.09 -19.98
C GLY A 416 -6.67 12.37 -19.65
N GLY A 417 -7.47 11.30 -19.51
CA GLY A 417 -8.74 11.38 -18.81
C GLY A 417 -8.51 11.76 -17.34
N ALA A 418 -9.50 12.42 -16.73
CA ALA A 418 -9.46 12.74 -15.30
C ALA A 418 -9.05 11.50 -14.48
N TYR A 419 -8.25 11.73 -13.43
CA TYR A 419 -7.62 10.74 -12.55
C TYR A 419 -6.37 10.01 -13.08
N GLY A 420 -5.99 10.11 -14.37
CA GLY A 420 -4.69 9.58 -14.86
C GLY A 420 -4.48 8.07 -14.69
N LEU A 421 -5.57 7.29 -14.56
CA LEU A 421 -5.60 5.90 -14.07
C LEU A 421 -5.01 4.81 -15.00
N GLY A 422 -4.36 5.22 -16.09
CA GLY A 422 -3.84 4.36 -17.15
C GLY A 422 -4.92 3.61 -17.94
N THR A 423 -4.60 3.21 -19.17
CA THR A 423 -5.38 2.20 -19.90
C THR A 423 -4.99 0.80 -19.42
N GLY A 424 -5.10 0.55 -18.11
CA GLY A 424 -4.69 -0.70 -17.48
C GLY A 424 -5.21 -1.89 -18.30
N ARG A 425 -4.33 -2.80 -18.70
CA ARG A 425 -4.68 -3.88 -19.61
C ARG A 425 -4.90 -5.14 -18.80
N SER A 426 -6.06 -5.79 -18.98
CA SER A 426 -6.28 -7.13 -18.43
C SER A 426 -5.31 -8.10 -19.11
N LEU A 427 -4.50 -8.76 -18.29
CA LEU A 427 -3.56 -9.82 -18.62
C LEU A 427 -4.16 -11.20 -18.32
N GLY A 428 -5.20 -11.27 -17.47
CA GLY A 428 -5.85 -12.50 -17.02
C GLY A 428 -7.12 -12.91 -17.78
N THR A 429 -7.23 -14.19 -18.12
CA THR A 429 -8.47 -14.80 -18.60
C THR A 429 -9.49 -15.03 -17.48
N ALA A 430 -10.76 -15.28 -17.82
CA ALA A 430 -11.80 -15.59 -16.83
C ALA A 430 -11.50 -16.89 -16.05
N ALA A 431 -10.91 -17.90 -16.69
CA ALA A 431 -10.50 -19.14 -16.04
C ALA A 431 -9.37 -18.91 -15.01
N GLN A 432 -8.43 -18.01 -15.31
CA GLN A 432 -7.39 -17.61 -14.36
C GLN A 432 -7.99 -16.83 -13.17
N GLY A 433 -8.99 -15.99 -13.39
CA GLY A 433 -9.72 -15.32 -12.30
C GLY A 433 -10.42 -16.31 -11.36
N GLN A 434 -11.06 -17.35 -11.90
CA GLN A 434 -11.63 -18.44 -11.11
C GLN A 434 -10.57 -19.24 -10.35
N ALA A 435 -9.42 -19.54 -10.99
CA ALA A 435 -8.30 -20.22 -10.34
C ALA A 435 -7.69 -19.38 -9.20
N ALA A 436 -7.62 -18.06 -9.37
CA ALA A 436 -7.15 -17.13 -8.34
C ALA A 436 -8.10 -17.12 -7.12
N VAL A 437 -9.41 -17.06 -7.34
CA VAL A 437 -10.41 -17.20 -6.25
C VAL A 437 -10.26 -18.55 -5.55
N GLY A 438 -10.19 -19.65 -6.31
CA GLY A 438 -10.00 -20.99 -5.74
C GLY A 438 -8.72 -21.11 -4.91
N PHE A 439 -7.61 -20.49 -5.33
CA PHE A 439 -6.42 -20.41 -4.49
C PHE A 439 -6.69 -19.61 -3.20
N ALA A 440 -7.30 -18.43 -3.29
CA ALA A 440 -7.59 -17.59 -2.13
C ALA A 440 -8.52 -18.29 -1.12
N GLU A 441 -9.48 -19.09 -1.59
CA GLU A 441 -10.36 -19.92 -0.76
C GLU A 441 -9.60 -21.03 0.00
N THR A 442 -8.53 -21.59 -0.56
CA THR A 442 -7.65 -22.52 0.20
C THR A 442 -6.81 -21.82 1.30
N GLN A 443 -6.82 -20.49 1.37
CA GLN A 443 -6.13 -19.70 2.40
C GLN A 443 -7.05 -19.25 3.56
N LEU A 444 -8.35 -19.58 3.51
CA LEU A 444 -9.33 -19.18 4.54
C LEU A 444 -8.93 -19.67 5.94
N GLY A 445 -9.23 -18.87 6.95
CA GLY A 445 -8.87 -19.13 8.35
C GLY A 445 -7.41 -18.84 8.71
N LYS A 446 -6.52 -18.58 7.73
CA LYS A 446 -5.16 -18.10 8.02
C LYS A 446 -5.18 -16.70 8.65
N PRO A 447 -4.19 -16.34 9.49
CA PRO A 447 -4.10 -14.99 10.04
C PRO A 447 -3.82 -13.95 8.97
N TYR A 448 -4.39 -12.75 9.15
CA TYR A 448 -3.84 -11.56 8.51
C TYR A 448 -2.43 -11.29 9.05
N ILE A 449 -1.48 -11.05 8.15
CA ILE A 449 -0.13 -10.61 8.50
C ILE A 449 0.15 -9.38 7.64
N TRP A 450 0.37 -8.22 8.28
CA TRP A 450 0.87 -7.03 7.60
C TRP A 450 2.13 -7.37 6.79
N GLY A 451 2.21 -6.92 5.53
CA GLY A 451 3.31 -7.27 4.63
C GLY A 451 3.30 -8.74 4.18
N GLY A 452 2.35 -9.55 4.66
CA GLY A 452 2.29 -10.99 4.47
C GLY A 452 2.01 -11.39 3.03
N VAL A 453 2.83 -12.30 2.53
CA VAL A 453 2.77 -12.87 1.18
C VAL A 453 2.71 -14.41 1.21
N GLY A 454 2.23 -14.98 2.30
CA GLY A 454 2.16 -16.42 2.51
C GLY A 454 3.49 -17.09 2.84
N PRO A 455 3.49 -18.43 3.04
CA PRO A 455 2.30 -19.30 3.05
C PRO A 455 1.55 -19.31 4.39
N THR A 456 2.11 -18.69 5.44
CA THR A 456 1.58 -18.73 6.83
C THR A 456 0.46 -17.71 7.09
N GLY A 457 0.40 -16.63 6.32
CA GLY A 457 -0.63 -15.58 6.40
C GLY A 457 -0.37 -14.50 5.34
N TYR A 458 -1.36 -13.64 5.12
CA TYR A 458 -1.35 -12.64 4.04
C TYR A 458 -1.90 -11.30 4.53
N ASP A 459 -1.54 -10.19 3.89
CA ASP A 459 -2.38 -8.98 3.88
C ASP A 459 -3.28 -8.93 2.64
N CYS A 460 -4.04 -7.84 2.51
CA CYS A 460 -5.01 -7.63 1.45
C CYS A 460 -4.42 -7.80 0.05
N SER A 461 -3.40 -7.02 -0.26
CA SER A 461 -2.72 -6.99 -1.56
C SER A 461 -1.76 -8.17 -1.76
N GLY A 462 -1.23 -8.75 -0.68
CA GLY A 462 -0.42 -9.97 -0.71
C GLY A 462 -1.25 -11.21 -1.04
N LEU A 463 -2.49 -11.30 -0.54
CA LEU A 463 -3.43 -12.37 -0.89
C LEU A 463 -3.81 -12.30 -2.37
N THR A 464 -4.20 -11.13 -2.87
CA THR A 464 -4.59 -10.95 -4.28
C THR A 464 -3.40 -11.21 -5.20
N GLN A 465 -2.20 -10.73 -4.85
CA GLN A 465 -0.97 -10.97 -5.59
C GLN A 465 -0.67 -12.46 -5.71
N TRP A 466 -0.70 -13.22 -4.60
CA TRP A 466 -0.39 -14.64 -4.65
C TRP A 466 -1.46 -15.47 -5.35
N ALA A 467 -2.74 -15.16 -5.14
CA ALA A 467 -3.84 -15.80 -5.85
C ALA A 467 -3.70 -15.65 -7.38
N TRP A 468 -3.47 -14.44 -7.87
CA TRP A 468 -3.26 -14.23 -9.31
C TRP A 468 -1.93 -14.81 -9.82
N ARG A 469 -0.87 -14.79 -9.01
CA ARG A 469 0.42 -15.42 -9.37
C ARG A 469 0.29 -16.94 -9.55
N GLN A 470 -0.50 -17.61 -8.71
CA GLN A 470 -0.80 -19.04 -8.87
C GLN A 470 -1.65 -19.33 -10.10
N ALA A 471 -2.50 -18.37 -10.51
CA ALA A 471 -3.19 -18.38 -11.80
C ALA A 471 -2.32 -17.91 -12.99
N GLY A 472 -1.02 -17.65 -12.79
CA GLY A 472 -0.07 -17.27 -13.85
C GLY A 472 -0.06 -15.78 -14.25
N VAL A 473 -0.69 -14.89 -13.48
CA VAL A 473 -0.67 -13.43 -13.71
C VAL A 473 0.07 -12.73 -12.58
N VAL A 474 1.10 -11.94 -12.89
CA VAL A 474 1.83 -11.16 -11.88
C VAL A 474 1.21 -9.78 -11.74
N ILE A 475 0.70 -9.48 -10.53
CA ILE A 475 0.25 -8.14 -10.16
C ILE A 475 1.13 -7.51 -9.08
N ASN A 476 1.07 -6.19 -9.00
CA ASN A 476 1.85 -5.37 -8.06
C ASN A 476 1.61 -5.77 -6.60
N ARG A 477 2.58 -5.48 -5.73
CA ARG A 477 2.52 -5.88 -4.31
C ARG A 477 1.57 -5.01 -3.47
N VAL A 478 1.41 -3.75 -3.84
CA VAL A 478 0.73 -2.69 -3.08
C VAL A 478 -0.68 -2.51 -3.64
N ALA A 479 -1.72 -2.36 -2.83
CA ALA A 479 -3.11 -2.25 -3.28
C ALA A 479 -3.34 -1.02 -4.18
N ALA A 480 -2.75 0.12 -3.83
CA ALA A 480 -2.77 1.32 -4.67
C ALA A 480 -2.15 1.07 -6.06
N ASP A 481 -1.04 0.32 -6.12
CA ASP A 481 -0.37 0.02 -7.39
C ASP A 481 -1.03 -1.12 -8.17
N GLN A 482 -1.74 -2.04 -7.50
CA GLN A 482 -2.67 -2.95 -8.14
C GLN A 482 -3.80 -2.17 -8.81
N TYR A 483 -4.42 -1.21 -8.11
CA TYR A 483 -5.48 -0.37 -8.68
C TYR A 483 -5.00 0.42 -9.90
N LYS A 484 -3.77 0.96 -9.89
CA LYS A 484 -3.17 1.61 -11.07
C LYS A 484 -2.94 0.63 -12.23
N GLN A 485 -2.50 -0.60 -11.96
CA GLN A 485 -2.16 -1.61 -12.98
C GLN A 485 -3.37 -2.17 -13.75
N VAL A 486 -4.45 -2.49 -13.04
CA VAL A 486 -5.60 -3.26 -13.56
C VAL A 486 -6.49 -2.48 -14.54
N LEU A 487 -7.16 -3.21 -15.45
CA LEU A 487 -8.21 -2.67 -16.31
C LEU A 487 -9.40 -2.21 -15.46
N LYS A 488 -9.82 -0.96 -15.63
CA LYS A 488 -11.00 -0.44 -14.92
C LYS A 488 -12.28 -0.98 -15.56
N ILE A 489 -13.18 -1.50 -14.73
CA ILE A 489 -14.45 -2.12 -15.15
C ILE A 489 -15.63 -1.55 -14.36
N ALA A 490 -16.84 -1.65 -14.92
CA ALA A 490 -18.05 -1.36 -14.15
C ALA A 490 -18.20 -2.36 -13.01
N TYR A 491 -18.82 -1.96 -11.90
CA TYR A 491 -19.23 -2.92 -10.88
C TYR A 491 -20.30 -3.91 -11.37
N ALA A 492 -21.06 -3.54 -12.42
CA ALA A 492 -21.99 -4.42 -13.09
C ALA A 492 -21.30 -5.56 -13.88
N ASP A 493 -20.02 -5.38 -14.26
CA ASP A 493 -19.26 -6.34 -15.08
C ASP A 493 -18.44 -7.33 -14.24
N LEU A 494 -18.56 -7.30 -12.90
CA LEU A 494 -17.74 -8.09 -11.97
C LEU A 494 -17.87 -9.61 -12.19
N ARG A 495 -16.73 -10.26 -12.47
CA ARG A 495 -16.58 -11.72 -12.56
C ARG A 495 -15.59 -12.23 -11.51
N PRO A 496 -15.65 -13.51 -11.10
CA PRO A 496 -14.70 -14.08 -10.13
C PRO A 496 -13.24 -13.81 -10.52
N GLY A 497 -12.46 -13.31 -9.56
CA GLY A 497 -11.08 -12.90 -9.73
C GLY A 497 -10.86 -11.39 -9.89
N ASP A 498 -11.86 -10.63 -10.33
CA ASP A 498 -11.76 -9.17 -10.39
C ASP A 498 -11.52 -8.59 -8.99
N LEU A 499 -10.74 -7.51 -8.91
CA LEU A 499 -10.32 -6.86 -7.68
C LEU A 499 -11.22 -5.66 -7.35
N VAL A 500 -11.54 -5.52 -6.08
CA VAL A 500 -12.34 -4.41 -5.53
C VAL A 500 -11.48 -3.66 -4.52
N PHE A 501 -11.52 -2.33 -4.57
CA PHE A 501 -10.62 -1.44 -3.84
C PHE A 501 -11.41 -0.44 -3.00
N TRP A 502 -10.89 -0.09 -1.82
CA TRP A 502 -11.47 0.94 -0.93
C TRP A 502 -10.49 2.08 -0.69
N SER A 503 -11.02 3.30 -0.58
CA SER A 503 -10.28 4.53 -0.34
C SER A 503 -11.15 5.55 0.41
N ASP A 504 -10.49 6.43 1.18
CA ASP A 504 -11.11 7.61 1.79
C ASP A 504 -11.21 8.79 0.82
N ASP A 505 -10.37 8.84 -0.22
CA ASP A 505 -10.54 9.74 -1.36
C ASP A 505 -10.66 8.93 -2.67
N PRO A 506 -11.89 8.63 -3.13
CA PRO A 506 -12.11 7.88 -4.38
C PRO A 506 -11.62 8.62 -5.64
N SER A 507 -11.13 9.87 -5.52
CA SER A 507 -10.47 10.61 -6.60
C SER A 507 -8.94 10.46 -6.64
N ASP A 508 -8.30 9.97 -5.57
CA ASP A 508 -6.86 9.70 -5.51
C ASP A 508 -6.55 8.19 -5.52
N PRO A 509 -5.96 7.62 -6.59
CA PRO A 509 -5.54 6.22 -6.61
C PRO A 509 -4.43 5.87 -5.60
N ASN A 510 -3.77 6.84 -4.98
CA ASN A 510 -2.78 6.61 -3.92
C ASN A 510 -3.42 6.50 -2.53
N ALA A 511 -4.67 6.95 -2.36
CA ALA A 511 -5.43 6.84 -1.11
C ALA A 511 -6.15 5.48 -0.95
N VAL A 512 -5.90 4.52 -1.85
CA VAL A 512 -6.40 3.14 -1.73
C VAL A 512 -5.76 2.47 -0.51
N TYR A 513 -6.57 2.03 0.45
CA TYR A 513 -6.10 1.42 1.70
C TYR A 513 -6.46 -0.06 1.88
N HIS A 514 -7.31 -0.62 1.00
CA HIS A 514 -7.69 -2.04 1.04
C HIS A 514 -8.03 -2.56 -0.35
N VAL A 515 -7.77 -3.85 -0.55
CA VAL A 515 -8.18 -4.61 -1.75
C VAL A 515 -8.73 -5.99 -1.36
N ALA A 516 -9.75 -6.43 -2.07
CA ALA A 516 -10.30 -7.77 -1.98
C ALA A 516 -10.53 -8.34 -3.39
N MET A 517 -10.71 -9.65 -3.48
CA MET A 517 -11.05 -10.32 -4.74
C MET A 517 -12.52 -10.70 -4.75
N TRP A 518 -13.22 -10.40 -5.83
CA TRP A 518 -14.62 -10.81 -6.03
C TRP A 518 -14.70 -12.32 -6.19
N ALA A 519 -15.50 -12.98 -5.36
CA ALA A 519 -15.73 -14.42 -5.40
C ALA A 519 -16.96 -14.81 -6.24
N GLY A 520 -17.82 -13.84 -6.57
CA GLY A 520 -19.13 -14.06 -7.18
C GLY A 520 -20.28 -13.88 -6.18
N ASN A 521 -21.53 -13.94 -6.66
CA ASN A 521 -22.74 -13.98 -5.83
C ASN A 521 -22.88 -12.88 -4.75
N GLY A 522 -22.29 -11.70 -4.95
CA GLY A 522 -22.31 -10.62 -3.94
C GLY A 522 -21.26 -10.78 -2.84
N GLN A 523 -20.27 -11.65 -3.02
CA GLN A 523 -19.23 -11.96 -2.03
C GLN A 523 -17.82 -11.62 -2.52
N ILE A 524 -16.95 -11.34 -1.55
CA ILE A 524 -15.52 -11.09 -1.71
C ILE A 524 -14.73 -12.04 -0.81
N VAL A 525 -13.54 -12.44 -1.27
CA VAL A 525 -12.51 -13.08 -0.43
C VAL A 525 -11.45 -12.04 -0.06
N GLU A 526 -11.14 -11.92 1.23
CA GLU A 526 -10.27 -10.86 1.74
C GLU A 526 -9.37 -11.30 2.91
N ALA A 527 -8.24 -10.61 3.02
CA ALA A 527 -7.46 -10.47 4.24
C ALA A 527 -7.63 -9.02 4.72
N SER A 528 -8.59 -8.75 5.63
CA SER A 528 -9.03 -7.37 5.89
C SER A 528 -8.11 -6.56 6.80
N ARG A 529 -7.66 -7.13 7.93
CA ARG A 529 -6.91 -6.46 9.00
C ARG A 529 -6.41 -7.46 10.04
N PRO A 530 -5.42 -7.11 10.90
CA PRO A 530 -4.98 -7.95 12.00
C PRO A 530 -6.12 -8.40 12.92
N GLY A 531 -5.95 -9.54 13.57
CA GLY A 531 -6.96 -10.15 14.44
C GLY A 531 -8.15 -10.77 13.70
N VAL A 532 -8.34 -10.47 12.41
CA VAL A 532 -9.38 -11.07 11.57
C VAL A 532 -8.75 -12.13 10.65
N PRO A 533 -9.15 -13.41 10.75
CA PRO A 533 -8.72 -14.43 9.80
C PRO A 533 -9.21 -14.16 8.37
N LEU A 534 -8.46 -14.65 7.38
CA LEU A 534 -8.86 -14.64 5.97
C LEU A 534 -10.24 -15.28 5.80
N ARG A 535 -11.15 -14.62 5.08
CA ARG A 535 -12.56 -14.99 5.00
C ARG A 535 -13.18 -14.69 3.64
N VAL A 536 -14.24 -15.42 3.30
CA VAL A 536 -15.27 -14.95 2.37
C VAL A 536 -16.27 -14.13 3.17
N THR A 537 -16.70 -12.99 2.65
CA THR A 537 -17.71 -12.13 3.29
C THR A 537 -18.56 -11.41 2.24
N SER A 538 -19.68 -10.83 2.65
CA SER A 538 -20.52 -10.00 1.78
C SER A 538 -19.75 -8.78 1.29
N MET A 539 -19.99 -8.42 0.03
CA MET A 539 -19.45 -7.22 -0.59
C MET A 539 -19.89 -5.95 0.17
N ARG A 540 -18.93 -5.05 0.40
CA ARG A 540 -19.13 -3.72 0.99
C ARG A 540 -18.94 -2.66 -0.09
N TRP A 541 -19.99 -1.94 -0.42
CA TRP A 541 -20.05 -0.92 -1.48
C TRP A 541 -19.63 0.45 -0.97
N SER A 542 -19.88 0.75 0.30
CA SER A 542 -19.42 1.99 0.94
C SER A 542 -17.89 2.09 0.91
N GLY A 543 -17.35 3.30 0.67
CA GLY A 543 -15.91 3.56 0.59
C GLY A 543 -15.16 2.94 -0.58
N THR A 544 -15.84 2.32 -1.55
CA THR A 544 -15.18 1.71 -2.72
C THR A 544 -14.68 2.75 -3.72
N MET A 545 -13.62 2.43 -4.47
CA MET A 545 -13.21 3.21 -5.65
C MET A 545 -14.33 3.28 -6.71
N PRO A 546 -14.35 4.29 -7.60
CA PRO A 546 -15.38 4.43 -8.64
C PRO A 546 -15.46 3.23 -9.60
N TYR A 547 -14.35 2.51 -9.78
CA TYR A 547 -14.28 1.33 -10.64
C TYR A 547 -13.67 0.15 -9.90
N ALA A 548 -14.11 -1.05 -10.23
CA ALA A 548 -13.39 -2.27 -9.91
C ALA A 548 -12.26 -2.48 -10.94
N GLY A 549 -11.38 -3.46 -10.67
CA GLY A 549 -10.19 -3.74 -11.45
C GLY A 549 -10.15 -5.17 -11.98
N ARG A 550 -9.79 -5.35 -13.24
CA ARG A 550 -9.58 -6.65 -13.87
C ARG A 550 -8.10 -6.85 -14.22
N PRO A 551 -7.39 -7.75 -13.52
CA PRO A 551 -6.01 -8.13 -13.81
C PRO A 551 -5.76 -8.73 -15.19
#